data_AF-A0A7C3TII3-F1
#
_entry.id   AF-A0A7C3TII3-F1
#
_cell.length_a   1.000
_cell.length_b   1.000
_cell.length_c   1.000
_cell.angle_alpha   90.00
_cell.angle_beta   90.00
_cell.angle_gamma   90.00
#
_symmetry.space_group_name_H-M   'P 1'
#
loop_
_entity.id
_entity.type
_entity.pdbx_description
1 polymer ?
#
loop_
_entity_poly.entity_id
_entity_poly.type
_entity_poly.pdbx_seq_one_letter_code
_entity_poly.pdbx_strand_id
1 'polypeptide(L)'
;QIALEEGGKEPTVEELIKIIEAVKAEGIKAIFAEPQFDIKQLEAITKELGVEIILVDPVYFEEYVTHIKNFALSLKEALNQIA
;
A
#
# COMPACT_ATOMS: atom_id res chain seq x y z
N GLN A 1 7.07 7.53 3.27
CA GLN A 1 5.71 7.18 2.84
C GLN A 1 5.51 7.81 1.47
N ILE A 2 5.15 7.02 0.47
CA ILE A 2 4.86 7.48 -0.89
C ILE A 2 3.42 7.03 -1.19
N ALA A 3 2.56 7.96 -1.61
CA ALA A 3 1.16 7.64 -1.94
C ALA A 3 1.07 7.13 -3.39
N LEU A 4 0.25 6.10 -3.62
CA LEU A 4 -0.08 5.61 -4.97
C LEU A 4 -1.23 6.41 -5.60
N GLU A 5 -2.13 6.96 -4.79
CA GLU A 5 -3.25 7.80 -5.21
C GLU A 5 -3.26 9.11 -4.41
N GLU A 6 -3.66 10.19 -5.07
CA GLU A 6 -3.86 11.49 -4.43
C GLU A 6 -5.29 11.98 -4.67
N GLY A 7 -6.04 12.18 -3.59
CA GLY A 7 -7.44 12.64 -3.67
C GLY A 7 -8.39 11.69 -4.40
N GLY A 8 -8.11 10.38 -4.37
CA GLY A 8 -8.90 9.34 -5.04
C GLY A 8 -8.73 9.31 -6.56
N LYS A 9 -7.66 9.90 -7.08
CA LYS A 9 -7.28 9.81 -8.49
C LYS A 9 -6.15 8.81 -8.65
N GLU A 10 -6.37 7.85 -9.52
CA GLU A 10 -5.34 6.91 -9.96
C GLU A 10 -4.13 7.66 -10.55
N PRO A 11 -2.91 7.15 -10.31
CA PRO A 11 -1.70 7.76 -10.82
C PRO A 11 -1.64 7.61 -12.35
N THR A 12 -1.13 8.64 -13.01
CA THR A 12 -0.71 8.52 -14.41
C THR A 12 0.47 7.56 -14.56
N VAL A 13 0.71 7.09 -15.78
CA VAL A 13 1.86 6.21 -16.08
C VAL A 13 3.19 6.87 -15.68
N GLU A 14 3.33 8.17 -15.89
CA GLU A 14 4.55 8.92 -15.53
C GLU A 14 4.73 9.02 -14.00
N GLU A 15 3.64 9.20 -13.25
CA GLU A 15 3.67 9.19 -11.79
C GLU A 15 4.01 7.81 -11.24
N LEU A 16 3.43 6.75 -11.82
CA LEU A 16 3.73 5.37 -11.45
C LEU A 16 5.22 5.03 -11.64
N ILE A 17 5.82 5.46 -12.75
CA ILE A 17 7.26 5.28 -12.99
C ILE A 17 8.09 5.96 -11.90
N LYS A 18 7.78 7.23 -11.56
CA LYS A 18 8.48 7.97 -10.50
C LYS A 18 8.36 7.28 -9.14
N ILE A 19 7.18 6.73 -8.84
CA ILE A 19 6.96 5.99 -7.59
C ILE A 19 7.83 4.73 -7.56
N ILE A 20 7.87 3.96 -8.65
CA ILE A 20 8.70 2.76 -8.76
C ILE A 20 10.18 3.10 -8.56
N GLU A 21 10.68 4.16 -9.20
CA GLU A 21 12.07 4.61 -9.04
C GLU A 21 12.38 5.03 -7.60
N ALA A 22 11.47 5.76 -6.96
CA ALA A 22 11.62 6.18 -5.56
C ALA A 22 11.62 4.97 -4.60
N VAL A 23 10.74 3.98 -4.82
CA VAL A 23 10.72 2.75 -4.01
C VAL A 23 12.06 2.01 -4.11
N LYS A 24 12.60 1.85 -5.33
CA LYS A 24 13.90 1.20 -5.55
C LYS A 24 15.04 1.96 -4.88
N ALA A 25 15.05 3.29 -4.95
CA ALA A 25 16.09 4.13 -4.37
C ALA A 25 16.06 4.16 -2.83
N GLU A 26 14.87 4.17 -2.23
CA GLU A 26 14.69 4.24 -0.77
C GLU A 26 14.73 2.86 -0.09
N GLY A 27 14.78 1.77 -0.86
CA GLY A 27 14.78 0.41 -0.32
C GLY A 27 13.50 0.09 0.45
N ILE A 28 12.36 0.61 -0.04
CA ILE A 28 11.04 0.35 0.54
C ILE A 28 10.79 -1.16 0.53
N LYS A 29 10.38 -1.70 1.68
CA LYS A 29 10.24 -3.15 1.91
C LYS A 29 8.81 -3.66 1.94
N ALA A 30 7.82 -2.76 1.98
CA ALA A 30 6.41 -3.11 1.92
C ALA A 30 5.58 -1.97 1.35
N ILE A 31 4.46 -2.34 0.73
CA ILE A 31 3.47 -1.43 0.17
C ILE A 31 2.12 -1.76 0.83
N PHE A 32 1.43 -0.74 1.31
CA PHE A 32 0.08 -0.88 1.85
C PHE A 32 -0.92 -0.34 0.82
N ALA A 33 -1.98 -1.09 0.54
CA ALA A 33 -3.00 -0.69 -0.43
C ALA A 33 -4.39 -1.07 0.08
N GLU A 34 -5.41 -0.34 -0.36
CA GLU A 34 -6.80 -0.66 -0.03
C GLU A 34 -7.33 -1.77 -0.96
N PRO A 35 -8.23 -2.66 -0.49
CA PRO A 35 -8.82 -3.72 -1.33
C PRO A 35 -9.55 -3.18 -2.57
N GLN A 36 -10.00 -1.93 -2.53
CA GLN A 36 -10.72 -1.25 -3.60
C GLN A 36 -9.79 -0.73 -4.71
N PHE A 37 -8.48 -0.73 -4.49
CA PHE A 37 -7.49 -0.30 -5.48
C PHE A 37 -7.42 -1.28 -6.65
N ASP A 38 -7.14 -0.78 -7.87
CA ASP A 38 -7.04 -1.64 -9.06
C ASP A 38 -5.93 -2.69 -8.89
N ILE A 39 -6.36 -3.95 -8.76
CA ILE A 39 -5.50 -5.13 -8.60
C ILE A 39 -4.43 -5.21 -9.71
N LYS A 40 -4.75 -4.81 -10.94
CA LYS A 40 -3.79 -4.87 -12.06
C LYS A 40 -2.63 -3.89 -11.87
N GLN A 41 -2.89 -2.73 -11.28
CA GLN A 41 -1.86 -1.76 -10.96
C GLN A 41 -0.96 -2.28 -9.83
N LEU A 42 -1.57 -2.88 -8.79
CA LEU A 42 -0.84 -3.53 -7.70
C LEU A 42 0.05 -4.69 -8.19
N GLU A 43 -0.45 -5.51 -9.12
CA GLU A 43 0.31 -6.58 -9.76
C GLU A 43 1.50 -6.06 -10.59
N ALA A 44 1.32 -4.96 -11.32
CA ALA A 44 2.41 -4.34 -12.08
C ALA A 44 3.51 -3.80 -11.16
N ILE A 45 3.11 -3.13 -10.07
CA ILE A 45 4.00 -2.58 -9.05
C ILE A 45 4.79 -3.69 -8.34
N THR A 46 4.10 -4.73 -7.83
CA THR A 46 4.74 -5.86 -7.13
C THR A 46 5.74 -6.59 -8.02
N LYS A 47 5.37 -6.85 -9.27
CA LYS A 47 6.25 -7.55 -10.22
C LYS A 47 7.54 -6.78 -10.48
N GLU A 48 7.47 -5.46 -10.57
CA GLU A 48 8.62 -4.60 -10.86
C GLU A 48 9.52 -4.36 -9.65
N LEU A 49 8.94 -4.37 -8.45
CA LEU A 49 9.63 -4.03 -7.20
C LEU A 49 10.09 -5.25 -6.40
N GLY A 50 9.45 -6.41 -6.59
CA GLY A 50 9.69 -7.59 -5.74
C GLY A 50 9.30 -7.35 -4.28
N VAL A 51 8.39 -6.41 -4.03
CA VAL A 51 7.94 -5.98 -2.70
C VAL A 51 6.57 -6.57 -2.41
N GLU A 52 6.34 -7.02 -1.18
CA GLU A 52 5.04 -7.54 -0.74
C GLU A 52 4.01 -6.41 -0.61
N ILE A 53 2.80 -6.67 -1.12
CA ILE A 53 1.63 -5.80 -0.91
C ILE A 53 0.80 -6.35 0.24
N ILE A 54 0.49 -5.46 1.17
CA ILE A 54 -0.33 -5.74 2.34
C ILE A 54 -1.62 -4.95 2.17
N LEU A 55 -2.72 -5.68 2.01
CA LEU A 55 -4.02 -5.07 1.87
C LEU A 55 -4.54 -4.60 3.23
N VAL A 56 -4.98 -3.35 3.28
CA VAL A 56 -5.56 -2.72 4.46
C VAL A 56 -6.94 -2.22 4.09
N ASP A 57 -7.98 -2.80 4.69
CA ASP A 57 -9.35 -2.34 4.46
C ASP A 57 -9.74 -1.23 5.45
N PRO A 58 -9.96 0.02 5.00
CA PRO A 58 -10.42 1.11 5.86
C PRO A 58 -11.94 1.11 6.06
N VAL A 59 -12.71 0.22 5.40
CA VAL A 59 -14.17 0.31 5.31
C VAL A 59 -14.85 -0.71 6.21
N TYR A 60 -14.71 -0.57 7.53
CA TYR A 60 -15.67 -1.15 8.49
C TYR A 60 -15.96 -0.12 9.59
N PHE A 61 -17.04 0.65 9.39
CA PHE A 61 -17.42 1.81 10.21
C PHE A 61 -18.50 1.51 11.26
N GLU A 62 -18.61 0.29 11.78
CA GLU A 62 -19.53 0.05 12.91
C GLU A 62 -18.96 0.61 14.22
N GLU A 63 -17.64 0.51 14.44
CA GLU A 63 -16.95 1.07 15.62
C GLU A 63 -15.56 1.63 15.29
N TYR A 64 -15.42 2.96 15.35
CA TYR A 64 -14.19 3.69 15.01
C TYR A 64 -12.94 3.22 15.78
N VAL A 65 -13.07 2.98 17.09
CA VAL A 65 -11.94 2.54 17.93
C VAL A 65 -11.47 1.14 17.55
N THR A 66 -12.42 0.23 17.29
CA THR A 66 -12.13 -1.14 16.87
C THR A 66 -11.45 -1.15 15.50
N HIS A 67 -11.90 -0.29 14.58
CA HIS A 67 -11.28 -0.11 13.28
C HIS A 67 -9.81 0.35 13.37
N ILE A 68 -9.53 1.42 14.12
CA ILE A 68 -8.15 1.90 14.32
C ILE A 68 -7.26 0.83 14.96
N LYS A 69 -7.78 0.07 15.93
CA LYS A 69 -7.05 -1.03 16.55
C LYS A 69 -6.69 -2.11 15.54
N ASN A 70 -7.64 -2.52 14.70
CA ASN A 70 -7.41 -3.53 13.67
C ASN A 70 -6.37 -3.05 12.66
N PHE A 71 -6.46 -1.80 12.20
CA PHE A 71 -5.44 -1.22 11.33
C PHE A 71 -4.05 -1.24 11.96
N ALA A 72 -3.93 -0.83 13.23
CA ALA A 72 -2.66 -0.87 13.96
C ALA A 72 -2.12 -2.30 14.12
N LEU A 73 -2.99 -3.30 14.28
CA LEU A 73 -2.60 -4.72 14.33
C LEU A 73 -2.08 -5.20 12.97
N SER A 74 -2.75 -4.86 11.87
CA SER A 74 -2.28 -5.20 10.51
C SER A 74 -0.91 -4.56 10.22
N LEU A 75 -0.68 -3.32 10.64
CA LEU A 75 0.64 -2.68 10.55
C LEU A 75 1.70 -3.42 11.37
N LYS A 76 1.37 -3.89 12.58
CA LYS A 76 2.29 -4.66 13.42
C LYS A 76 2.65 -5.99 12.77
N GLU A 77 1.68 -6.71 12.22
CA GLU A 77 1.90 -7.97 11.52
C GLU A 77 2.78 -7.79 10.30
N ALA A 78 2.50 -6.78 9.48
CA ALA A 78 3.32 -6.36 8.36
C ALA A 78 4.78 -6.13 8.74
N LEU A 79 5.03 -5.33 9.78
CA LEU A 79 6.38 -5.02 10.24
C LEU A 79 7.14 -6.26 10.72
N ASN A 80 6.45 -7.24 11.31
CA ASN A 80 7.08 -8.49 11.75
C ASN A 80 7.47 -9.42 10.60
N GLN A 81 6.81 -9.34 9.44
CA GLN A 81 7.14 -10.15 8.26
C GLN A 81 8.38 -9.64 7.52
N ILE A 82 8.72 -8.36 7.72
CA ILE A 82 9.80 -7.65 7.02
C ILE A 82 11.09 -7.56 7.87
N ALA A 83 10.99 -7.82 9.18
CA ALA A 83 12.09 -7.80 10.15
C ALA A 83 12.83 -9.14 10.21
#